data_AF-A0A8H7K3N0-F1
#
_entry.id   AF-A0A8H7K3N0-F1
#
_cell.length_a   1.000
_cell.length_b   1.000
_cell.length_c   1.000
_cell.angle_alpha   90.00
_cell.angle_beta   90.00
_cell.angle_gamma   90.00
#
_symmetry.space_group_name_H-M   'P 1'
#
loop_
_entity.id
_entity.type
_entity.pdbx_description
1 polymer ?
#
loop_
_entity_poly.entity_id
_entity_poly.type
_entity_poly.pdbx_seq_one_letter_code
_entity_poly.pdbx_strand_id
1 'polypeptide(L)'
;MRHSFPNIRIGLMVGIGGGAPNRKHDIRLGDIVVSTPRDGKGGVIQYDFGKTIQDQHFRLTGFLDQPPLLLRTAVNALKAKYEVDGHQIEDAINAIFDHRPRLRKNYQRPDSKSDILYQADVVHPAASEDESCEHACGTNDSPKVVPRSPRGKEEDNPAIHYGMIASGNQLMKDALIRDKLAAEQDILCFEMEAAGLMNHFPCLVIRGICDYSDSHKNKKWQGFAAMAAAAYAKDLLYRIPTSKIEAEKKMADIISNVQETVIDVSREVNSLLHRHHDEEDEEILDWITPVDYAPQQNDFIKRRQPCTGQWLLDSEEFRAWVEGKGQGLFCPGIPGAGKTILAAIVVDDLCAKFQGGSDTCVAFIFCNFRRHPDQRFEDLLASLLKQMIQQQPSIPDDIKQLYGHHKKRRTRFSADELSRMLQATTKLFSRNFIVIDAFDECQKANGCRRSFVDDLFNLRANYGVNLFTTSRFVPEILDIFKIHTSLEIRAHGDDVRSYLGGCMSQLPAFVHRDLGLQDEIKDWIVDAVDGMFLLAQLYMASLTDKVTKKAIKSALHQFRKQTADQDEDTKLQVLSEAYEQALDRIKAQNGLSPAR
;
A
#
# COMPACT_ATOMS: atom_id res chain seq x y z
N MET A 1 -19.02 2.26 29.60
CA MET A 1 -18.29 2.40 30.89
C MET A 1 -17.25 3.53 30.85
N ARG A 2 -16.32 3.55 29.87
CA ARG A 2 -15.21 4.53 29.78
C ARG A 2 -15.63 6.01 29.79
N HIS A 3 -16.67 6.39 29.04
CA HIS A 3 -17.13 7.80 28.97
C HIS A 3 -17.87 8.26 30.23
N SER A 4 -18.57 7.35 30.90
CA SER A 4 -19.38 7.68 32.08
C SER A 4 -18.58 7.63 33.38
N PHE A 5 -17.48 6.86 33.41
CA PHE A 5 -16.64 6.65 34.58
C PHE A 5 -15.15 6.79 34.21
N PRO A 6 -14.62 8.02 34.08
CA PRO A 6 -13.26 8.28 33.58
C PRO A 6 -12.15 7.93 34.58
N ASN A 7 -12.49 7.72 35.86
CA ASN A 7 -11.53 7.50 36.94
C ASN A 7 -11.39 6.04 37.36
N ILE A 8 -11.88 5.07 36.56
CA ILE A 8 -11.69 3.66 36.89
C ILE A 8 -10.23 3.27 36.63
N ARG A 9 -9.60 2.65 37.65
CA ARG A 9 -8.18 2.26 37.64
C ARG A 9 -7.95 0.76 37.82
N ILE A 10 -8.89 0.06 38.45
CA ILE A 10 -8.86 -1.39 38.66
C ILE A 10 -10.22 -2.00 38.36
N GLY A 11 -10.22 -3.26 37.94
CA GLY A 11 -11.42 -4.05 37.66
C GLY A 11 -11.50 -5.29 38.53
N LEU A 12 -12.67 -5.56 39.10
CA LEU A 12 -13.01 -6.85 39.71
C LEU A 12 -14.21 -7.43 38.96
N MET A 13 -14.10 -8.69 38.56
CA MET A 13 -15.18 -9.43 37.93
C MET A 13 -15.66 -10.49 38.92
N VAL A 14 -16.78 -10.21 39.57
CA VAL A 14 -17.29 -11.03 40.67
C VAL A 14 -18.62 -11.64 40.27
N GLY A 15 -18.75 -12.95 40.41
CA GLY A 15 -20.01 -13.64 40.14
C GLY A 15 -19.90 -15.12 40.40
N ILE A 16 -20.61 -15.92 39.61
CA ILE A 16 -20.67 -17.37 39.76
C ILE A 16 -19.96 -18.09 38.61
N GLY A 17 -19.50 -19.30 38.87
CA GLY A 17 -18.95 -20.22 37.87
C GLY A 17 -19.20 -21.67 38.29
N GLY A 18 -18.90 -22.59 37.38
CA GLY A 18 -18.95 -24.02 37.67
C GLY A 18 -17.58 -24.56 38.05
N GLY A 19 -17.50 -25.39 39.08
CA GLY A 19 -16.25 -25.92 39.62
C GLY A 19 -15.72 -27.10 38.80
N ALA A 20 -14.41 -27.28 38.80
CA ALA A 20 -13.72 -28.41 38.19
C ALA A 20 -12.99 -29.25 39.26
N PRO A 21 -13.74 -30.02 40.08
CA PRO A 21 -13.17 -30.82 41.16
C PRO A 21 -12.26 -31.92 40.61
N ASN A 22 -11.12 -32.13 41.25
CA ASN A 22 -10.20 -33.21 40.91
C ASN A 22 -9.42 -33.66 42.17
N ARG A 23 -8.56 -34.68 42.04
CA ARG A 23 -7.82 -35.22 43.19
C ARG A 23 -6.90 -34.21 43.89
N LYS A 24 -6.44 -33.18 43.19
CA LYS A 24 -5.58 -32.12 43.74
C LYS A 24 -6.40 -30.95 44.32
N HIS A 25 -7.60 -30.73 43.79
CA HIS A 25 -8.47 -29.61 44.16
C HIS A 25 -9.88 -30.12 44.47
N ASP A 26 -10.19 -30.29 45.76
CA ASP A 26 -11.54 -30.65 46.23
C ASP A 26 -12.46 -29.42 46.26
N ILE A 27 -12.86 -28.99 45.06
CA ILE A 27 -13.75 -27.85 44.84
C ILE A 27 -15.18 -28.28 45.14
N ARG A 28 -15.87 -27.48 45.97
CA ARG A 28 -17.23 -27.74 46.44
C ARG A 28 -18.19 -26.62 46.11
N LEU A 29 -19.49 -26.90 46.13
CA LEU A 29 -20.49 -25.85 45.94
C LEU A 29 -20.40 -24.82 47.07
N GLY A 30 -20.46 -23.54 46.71
CA GLY A 30 -20.26 -22.42 47.63
C GLY A 30 -18.79 -22.02 47.83
N ASP A 31 -17.82 -22.81 47.39
CA ASP A 31 -16.41 -22.41 47.36
C ASP A 31 -16.19 -21.19 46.46
N ILE A 32 -15.03 -20.57 46.62
CA ILE A 32 -14.61 -19.41 45.83
C ILE A 32 -13.35 -19.77 45.04
N VAL A 33 -13.33 -19.43 43.76
CA VAL A 33 -12.15 -19.51 42.91
C VAL A 33 -11.71 -18.10 42.51
N VAL A 34 -10.42 -17.81 42.69
CA VAL A 34 -9.81 -16.53 42.38
C VAL A 34 -8.75 -16.72 41.31
N SER A 35 -8.86 -15.97 40.20
CA SER A 35 -7.90 -16.06 39.10
C SER A 35 -6.52 -15.60 39.55
N THR A 36 -5.51 -16.48 39.52
CA THR A 36 -4.13 -16.12 39.84
C THR A 36 -3.17 -16.56 38.74
N PRO A 37 -2.33 -15.66 38.20
CA PRO A 37 -1.33 -16.01 37.20
C PRO A 37 -0.34 -17.08 37.70
N ARG A 38 -0.03 -18.06 36.85
CA ARG A 38 0.95 -19.12 37.14
C ARG A 38 1.59 -19.62 35.85
N ASP A 39 2.87 -20.01 35.90
CA ASP A 39 3.58 -20.70 34.80
C ASP A 39 3.46 -19.97 33.44
N GLY A 40 3.53 -18.64 33.46
CA GLY A 40 3.41 -17.80 32.27
C GLY A 40 1.98 -17.55 31.77
N LYS A 41 0.95 -18.10 32.43
CA LYS A 41 -0.47 -17.91 32.08
C LYS A 41 -1.11 -16.75 32.84
N GLY A 42 -2.12 -16.14 32.21
CA GLY A 42 -2.86 -14.95 32.68
C GLY A 42 -3.64 -15.09 33.99
N GLY A 43 -3.87 -16.31 34.46
CA GLY A 43 -4.86 -16.63 35.50
C GLY A 43 -6.26 -16.92 34.93
N VAL A 44 -6.50 -16.55 33.67
CA VAL A 44 -7.67 -16.95 32.87
C VAL A 44 -7.20 -17.46 31.52
N ILE A 45 -7.90 -18.46 30.97
CA ILE A 45 -7.70 -18.94 29.60
C ILE A 45 -9.03 -18.96 28.85
N GLN A 46 -9.02 -18.62 27.57
CA GLN A 46 -10.19 -18.79 26.73
C GLN A 46 -10.20 -20.19 26.11
N TYR A 47 -10.98 -21.11 26.66
CA TYR A 47 -10.86 -22.54 26.32
C TYR A 47 -11.51 -22.92 24.98
N ASP A 48 -12.35 -22.06 24.41
CA ASP A 48 -13.09 -22.30 23.17
C ASP A 48 -12.55 -21.52 21.96
N PHE A 49 -11.39 -20.85 22.11
CA PHE A 49 -10.76 -20.04 21.07
C PHE A 49 -9.35 -20.55 20.71
N GLY A 50 -9.22 -21.11 19.51
CA GLY A 50 -8.03 -21.86 19.12
C GLY A 50 -8.14 -22.51 17.75
N LYS A 51 -7.10 -23.25 17.37
CA LYS A 51 -7.05 -24.02 16.13
C LYS A 51 -7.35 -25.48 16.40
N THR A 52 -8.28 -26.03 15.65
CA THR A 52 -8.47 -27.47 15.52
C THR A 52 -7.65 -27.94 14.33
N ILE A 53 -6.70 -28.85 14.55
CA ILE A 53 -5.86 -29.44 13.50
C ILE A 53 -6.18 -30.94 13.46
N GLN A 54 -6.31 -31.49 12.26
CA GLN A 54 -6.61 -32.91 12.07
C GLN A 54 -5.59 -33.78 12.83
N ASP A 55 -6.10 -34.75 13.59
CA ASP A 55 -5.34 -35.67 14.45
C ASP A 55 -4.46 -34.99 15.53
N GLN A 56 -4.77 -33.75 15.92
CA GLN A 56 -4.07 -33.04 17.00
C GLN A 56 -5.05 -32.50 18.06
N HIS A 57 -4.53 -32.26 19.27
CA HIS A 57 -5.28 -31.60 20.34
C HIS A 57 -5.62 -30.16 19.94
N PHE A 58 -6.77 -29.67 20.41
CA PHE A 58 -7.16 -28.27 20.23
C PHE A 58 -6.06 -27.35 20.75
N ARG A 59 -5.55 -26.49 19.88
CA ARG A 59 -4.45 -25.59 20.21
C ARG A 59 -4.99 -24.21 20.54
N LEU A 60 -4.90 -23.85 21.82
CA LEU A 60 -5.13 -22.49 22.28
C LEU A 60 -4.19 -21.52 21.54
N THR A 61 -4.76 -20.53 20.85
CA THR A 61 -3.98 -19.54 20.07
C THR A 61 -4.07 -18.13 20.64
N GLY A 62 -4.84 -17.95 21.72
CA GLY A 62 -5.00 -16.67 22.41
C GLY A 62 -4.23 -16.59 23.72
N PHE A 63 -3.83 -15.38 24.09
CA PHE A 63 -3.33 -15.03 25.42
C PHE A 63 -4.29 -14.00 26.03
N LEU A 64 -4.62 -14.19 27.32
CA LEU A 64 -5.40 -13.23 28.09
C LEU A 64 -4.48 -12.51 29.08
N ASP A 65 -4.66 -11.19 29.19
CA ASP A 65 -3.88 -10.35 30.11
C ASP A 65 -3.96 -10.80 31.57
N GLN A 66 -2.96 -10.39 32.37
CA GLN A 66 -2.93 -10.69 33.80
C GLN A 66 -3.63 -9.60 34.63
N PRO A 67 -4.21 -9.95 35.80
CA PRO A 67 -4.69 -8.95 36.73
C PRO A 67 -3.59 -7.94 37.13
N PRO A 68 -3.92 -6.64 37.30
CA PRO A 68 -2.99 -5.62 37.76
C PRO A 68 -2.15 -6.02 38.97
N LEU A 69 -0.90 -5.55 39.04
CA LEU A 69 0.02 -5.88 40.13
C LEU A 69 -0.58 -5.60 41.51
N LEU A 70 -1.24 -4.45 41.68
CA LEU A 70 -1.93 -4.09 42.92
C LEU A 70 -2.91 -5.17 43.40
N LEU A 71 -3.74 -5.69 42.50
CA LEU A 71 -4.71 -6.73 42.82
C LEU A 71 -4.02 -8.04 43.19
N ARG A 72 -2.96 -8.42 42.47
CA ARG A 72 -2.18 -9.63 42.76
C ARG A 72 -1.50 -9.56 44.13
N THR A 73 -0.93 -8.41 44.48
CA THR A 73 -0.35 -8.18 45.81
C THR A 73 -1.41 -8.27 46.90
N ALA A 74 -2.59 -7.69 46.69
CA ALA A 74 -3.69 -7.75 47.65
C ALA A 74 -4.22 -9.18 47.84
N VAL A 75 -4.32 -9.96 46.76
CA VAL A 75 -4.70 -11.39 46.82
C VAL A 75 -3.70 -12.18 47.65
N ASN A 76 -2.40 -12.01 47.40
CA ASN A 76 -1.36 -12.73 48.15
C ASN A 76 -1.36 -12.35 49.64
N ALA A 77 -1.56 -11.07 49.96
CA ALA A 77 -1.66 -10.61 51.35
C ALA A 77 -2.91 -11.17 52.04
N LEU A 78 -4.05 -11.23 51.35
CA LEU A 78 -5.28 -11.81 51.90
C LEU A 78 -5.14 -13.32 52.10
N LYS A 79 -4.56 -14.02 51.12
CA LYS A 79 -4.28 -15.46 51.20
C LYS A 79 -3.43 -15.79 52.43
N ALA A 80 -2.32 -15.07 52.64
CA ALA A 80 -1.45 -15.28 53.79
C ALA A 80 -2.17 -15.03 55.12
N LYS A 81 -3.10 -14.06 55.17
CA LYS A 81 -3.91 -13.83 56.38
C LYS A 81 -4.86 -15.00 56.64
N TYR A 82 -5.59 -15.46 55.63
CA TYR A 82 -6.54 -16.57 55.79
C TYR A 82 -5.86 -17.88 56.15
N GLU A 83 -4.63 -18.10 55.67
CA GLU A 83 -3.83 -19.27 56.08
C GLU A 83 -3.51 -19.29 57.59
N VAL A 84 -3.36 -18.12 58.21
CA VAL A 84 -3.02 -18.01 59.64
C VAL A 84 -4.27 -17.94 60.53
N ASP A 85 -5.24 -17.10 60.14
CA ASP A 85 -6.38 -16.73 60.99
C ASP A 85 -7.69 -17.46 60.63
N GLY A 86 -7.72 -18.16 59.48
CA GLY A 86 -8.96 -18.52 58.80
C GLY A 86 -9.69 -17.29 58.24
N HIS A 87 -10.91 -17.48 57.77
CA HIS A 87 -11.75 -16.38 57.26
C HIS A 87 -13.14 -16.31 57.89
N GLN A 88 -13.78 -15.14 57.78
CA GLN A 88 -15.12 -14.87 58.33
C GLN A 88 -16.19 -14.70 57.25
N ILE A 89 -16.03 -15.37 56.10
CA ILE A 89 -16.93 -15.21 54.95
C ILE A 89 -18.36 -15.60 55.30
N GLU A 90 -18.57 -16.76 55.93
CA GLU A 90 -19.91 -17.23 56.30
C GLU A 90 -20.55 -16.32 57.36
N ASP A 91 -19.78 -15.87 58.35
CA ASP A 91 -20.24 -14.90 59.36
C ASP A 91 -20.64 -13.57 58.73
N ALA A 92 -19.85 -13.07 57.76
CA ALA A 92 -20.15 -11.84 57.04
C ALA A 92 -21.45 -11.95 56.22
N ILE A 93 -21.71 -13.12 55.62
CA ILE A 93 -22.95 -13.41 54.90
C ILE A 93 -24.13 -13.48 55.88
N ASN A 94 -23.98 -14.19 56.99
CA ASN A 94 -25.03 -14.34 58.01
C ASN A 94 -25.41 -12.99 58.63
N ALA A 95 -24.42 -12.13 58.92
CA ALA A 95 -24.65 -10.78 59.41
C ALA A 95 -25.50 -9.94 58.44
N ILE A 96 -25.36 -10.12 57.11
CA ILE A 96 -26.22 -9.43 56.13
C ILE A 96 -27.68 -9.85 56.32
N PHE A 97 -27.93 -11.13 56.61
CA PHE A 97 -29.29 -11.63 56.75
C PHE A 97 -29.97 -11.16 58.02
N ASP A 98 -29.23 -10.91 59.09
CA ASP A 98 -29.79 -10.34 60.32
C ASP A 98 -30.35 -8.93 60.06
N HIS A 99 -29.68 -8.16 59.21
CA HIS A 99 -30.11 -6.82 58.82
C HIS A 99 -31.10 -6.82 57.64
N ARG A 100 -31.07 -7.86 56.79
CA ARG A 100 -31.86 -7.97 55.55
C ARG A 100 -32.48 -9.37 55.41
N PRO A 101 -33.46 -9.71 56.27
CA PRO A 101 -33.99 -11.08 56.36
C PRO A 101 -34.64 -11.59 55.07
N ARG A 102 -35.18 -10.69 54.23
CA ARG A 102 -35.77 -11.06 52.92
C ARG A 102 -34.76 -11.72 51.97
N LEU A 103 -33.47 -11.44 52.12
CA LEU A 103 -32.42 -12.02 51.27
C LEU A 103 -32.16 -13.50 51.60
N ARG A 104 -32.49 -13.97 52.82
CA ARG A 104 -32.29 -15.39 53.21
C ARG A 104 -32.92 -16.36 52.21
N LYS A 105 -34.13 -16.03 51.72
CA LYS A 105 -34.89 -16.89 50.80
C LYS A 105 -34.09 -17.32 49.56
N ASN A 106 -33.26 -16.43 49.02
CA ASN A 106 -32.58 -16.68 47.74
C ASN A 106 -31.06 -16.86 47.89
N TYR A 107 -30.47 -16.44 49.01
CA TYR A 107 -29.02 -16.30 49.15
C TYR A 107 -28.45 -17.04 50.36
N GLN A 108 -29.29 -17.60 51.24
CA GLN A 108 -28.83 -18.44 52.34
C GLN A 108 -28.09 -19.67 51.81
N ARG A 109 -27.08 -20.11 52.56
CA ARG A 109 -26.38 -21.36 52.31
C ARG A 109 -27.37 -22.54 52.25
N PRO A 110 -27.44 -23.28 51.13
CA PRO A 110 -28.23 -24.51 51.08
C PRO A 110 -27.72 -25.56 52.06
N ASP A 111 -28.53 -26.59 52.32
CA ASP A 111 -28.08 -27.73 53.12
C ASP A 111 -26.84 -28.36 52.49
N SER A 112 -25.80 -28.62 53.29
CA SER A 112 -24.59 -29.33 52.89
C SER A 112 -24.85 -30.64 52.14
N LYS A 113 -25.95 -31.35 52.43
CA LYS A 113 -26.33 -32.60 51.74
C LYS A 113 -26.70 -32.38 50.28
N SER A 114 -27.04 -31.16 49.88
CA SER A 114 -27.36 -30.80 48.49
C SER A 114 -26.12 -30.47 47.65
N ASP A 115 -24.92 -30.58 48.23
CA ASP A 115 -23.65 -30.56 47.51
C ASP A 115 -23.28 -31.97 47.03
N ILE A 116 -23.79 -32.33 45.85
CA ILE A 116 -23.63 -33.66 45.25
C ILE A 116 -22.74 -33.55 44.00
N LEU A 117 -21.66 -34.32 43.99
CA LEU A 117 -20.79 -34.48 42.81
C LEU A 117 -21.03 -35.87 42.20
N TYR A 118 -21.61 -35.90 41.01
CA TYR A 118 -21.82 -37.16 40.26
C TYR A 118 -20.54 -37.58 39.53
N GLN A 119 -20.41 -38.88 39.25
CA GLN A 119 -19.36 -39.40 38.37
C GLN A 119 -19.47 -38.78 36.97
N ALA A 120 -18.34 -38.58 36.30
CA ALA A 120 -18.28 -37.80 35.06
C ALA A 120 -19.05 -38.44 33.87
N ASP A 121 -19.29 -39.75 33.91
CA ASP A 121 -20.05 -40.49 32.91
C ASP A 121 -21.58 -40.46 33.17
N VAL A 122 -22.02 -39.94 34.32
CA VAL A 122 -23.43 -39.78 34.64
C VAL A 122 -23.93 -38.49 33.99
N VAL A 123 -24.84 -38.65 33.03
CA VAL A 123 -25.44 -37.51 32.31
C VAL A 123 -26.86 -37.28 32.82
N HIS A 124 -27.17 -36.03 33.19
CA HIS A 124 -28.52 -35.63 33.55
C HIS A 124 -29.46 -35.73 32.34
N PRO A 125 -30.61 -36.42 32.43
CA PRO A 125 -31.53 -36.55 31.29
C PRO A 125 -32.04 -35.18 30.81
N ALA A 126 -32.03 -34.97 29.50
CA ALA A 126 -32.47 -33.72 28.88
C ALA A 126 -33.99 -33.48 28.98
N ALA A 127 -34.78 -34.54 29.12
CA ALA A 127 -36.25 -34.46 29.23
C ALA A 127 -36.73 -33.96 30.61
N SER A 128 -35.83 -33.81 31.58
CA SER A 128 -36.15 -33.47 32.96
C SER A 128 -35.23 -32.37 33.53
N GLU A 129 -34.79 -31.41 32.71
CA GLU A 129 -33.95 -30.27 33.16
C GLU A 129 -34.51 -29.47 34.36
N ASP A 130 -35.82 -29.58 34.64
CA ASP A 130 -36.49 -28.95 35.78
C ASP A 130 -36.77 -29.91 36.97
N GLU A 131 -36.51 -31.21 36.83
CA GLU A 131 -36.55 -32.15 37.97
C GLU A 131 -35.27 -32.02 38.82
N SER A 132 -35.39 -32.37 40.10
CA SER A 132 -34.23 -32.40 41.00
C SER A 132 -33.24 -33.47 40.56
N CYS A 133 -31.95 -33.13 40.45
CA CYS A 133 -30.88 -34.09 40.11
C CYS A 133 -30.88 -35.30 41.05
N GLU A 134 -31.23 -35.12 42.32
CA GLU A 134 -31.38 -36.19 43.31
C GLU A 134 -32.40 -37.26 42.86
N HIS A 135 -33.48 -36.85 42.18
CA HIS A 135 -34.53 -37.73 41.71
C HIS A 135 -34.12 -38.49 40.44
N ALA A 136 -33.51 -37.77 39.47
CA ALA A 136 -33.15 -38.34 38.18
C ALA A 136 -31.84 -39.17 38.21
N CYS A 137 -30.87 -38.76 39.04
CA CYS A 137 -29.50 -39.27 39.04
C CYS A 137 -29.11 -39.98 40.35
N GLY A 138 -29.92 -39.85 41.40
CA GLY A 138 -29.74 -40.48 42.70
C GLY A 138 -29.19 -39.52 43.78
N THR A 139 -29.34 -39.92 45.04
CA THR A 139 -28.89 -39.18 46.22
C THR A 139 -27.45 -39.55 46.62
N ASN A 140 -26.93 -38.96 47.71
CA ASN A 140 -25.55 -39.16 48.18
C ASN A 140 -25.14 -40.62 48.43
N ASP A 141 -26.09 -41.52 48.70
CA ASP A 141 -25.82 -42.94 48.93
C ASP A 141 -25.79 -43.77 47.63
N SER A 142 -26.01 -43.12 46.48
CA SER A 142 -25.98 -43.76 45.16
C SER A 142 -24.55 -44.08 44.73
N PRO A 143 -24.30 -45.25 44.10
CA PRO A 143 -22.98 -45.58 43.54
C PRO A 143 -22.54 -44.64 42.41
N LYS A 144 -23.45 -43.80 41.91
CA LYS A 144 -23.21 -42.78 40.88
C LYS A 144 -22.59 -41.49 41.42
N VAL A 145 -22.54 -41.33 42.74
CA VAL A 145 -21.99 -40.14 43.41
C VAL A 145 -20.54 -40.41 43.81
N VAL A 146 -19.70 -39.38 43.67
CA VAL A 146 -18.31 -39.43 44.13
C VAL A 146 -18.29 -39.27 45.65
N PRO A 147 -17.82 -40.27 46.42
CA PRO A 147 -17.77 -40.17 47.87
C PRO A 147 -16.74 -39.12 48.29
N ARG A 148 -17.16 -38.17 49.12
CA ARG A 148 -16.30 -37.11 49.68
C ARG A 148 -16.48 -37.01 51.18
N SER A 149 -15.37 -37.00 51.92
CA SER A 149 -15.39 -36.81 53.37
C SER A 149 -15.86 -35.39 53.73
N PRO A 150 -16.55 -35.19 54.86
CA PRO A 150 -16.79 -33.84 55.37
C PRO A 150 -15.47 -33.09 55.60
N ARG A 151 -15.46 -31.78 55.37
CA ARG A 151 -14.29 -30.94 55.69
C ARG A 151 -14.01 -30.99 57.20
N GLY A 152 -12.73 -31.10 57.54
CA GLY A 152 -12.25 -31.10 58.92
C GLY A 152 -12.34 -29.73 59.57
N LYS A 153 -12.03 -29.66 60.87
CA LYS A 153 -12.00 -28.39 61.62
C LYS A 153 -10.85 -27.46 61.22
N GLU A 154 -9.84 -28.00 60.54
CA GLU A 154 -8.66 -27.27 60.07
C GLU A 154 -8.86 -26.73 58.64
N GLU A 155 -10.00 -27.01 58.02
CA GLU A 155 -10.32 -26.57 56.66
C GLU A 155 -11.39 -25.48 56.69
N ASP A 156 -11.13 -24.39 55.98
CA ASP A 156 -12.12 -23.35 55.75
C ASP A 156 -13.31 -23.86 54.91
N ASN A 157 -14.50 -23.40 55.27
CA ASN A 157 -15.73 -23.77 54.58
C ASN A 157 -16.72 -22.60 54.49
N PRO A 158 -16.88 -21.92 53.33
CA PRO A 158 -16.36 -22.29 52.00
C PRO A 158 -14.84 -22.24 51.91
N ALA A 159 -14.22 -22.96 50.97
CA ALA A 159 -12.78 -22.89 50.73
C ALA A 159 -12.49 -21.90 49.59
N ILE A 160 -11.27 -21.38 49.57
CA ILE A 160 -10.80 -20.45 48.53
C ILE A 160 -9.68 -21.10 47.73
N HIS A 161 -9.88 -21.23 46.43
CA HIS A 161 -8.93 -21.82 45.50
C HIS A 161 -8.33 -20.74 44.61
N TYR A 162 -7.01 -20.78 44.45
CA TYR A 162 -6.24 -19.79 43.67
C TYR A 162 -5.61 -20.48 42.46
N GLY A 163 -6.02 -20.11 41.25
CA GLY A 163 -5.47 -20.73 40.06
C GLY A 163 -6.16 -20.32 38.76
N MET A 164 -6.16 -21.23 37.79
CA MET A 164 -6.64 -20.95 36.44
C MET A 164 -8.17 -21.04 36.35
N ILE A 165 -8.77 -20.01 35.76
CA ILE A 165 -10.19 -19.99 35.39
C ILE A 165 -10.31 -20.14 33.88
N ALA A 166 -11.18 -21.04 33.43
CA ALA A 166 -11.51 -21.19 32.03
C ALA A 166 -12.71 -20.31 31.66
N SER A 167 -12.55 -19.51 30.63
CA SER A 167 -13.57 -18.60 30.11
C SER A 167 -13.96 -19.02 28.70
N GLY A 168 -15.25 -18.95 28.36
CA GLY A 168 -15.71 -19.27 27.00
C GLY A 168 -17.06 -18.67 26.68
N ASN A 169 -17.39 -18.56 25.40
CA ASN A 169 -18.70 -18.10 24.95
C ASN A 169 -19.78 -19.20 25.07
N GLN A 170 -19.37 -20.45 25.28
CA GLN A 170 -20.25 -21.59 25.44
C GLN A 170 -20.33 -22.01 26.91
N LEU A 171 -21.49 -22.49 27.35
CA LEU A 171 -21.64 -23.05 28.69
C LEU A 171 -21.04 -24.46 28.74
N MET A 172 -20.07 -24.70 29.63
CA MET A 172 -19.55 -26.05 29.88
C MET A 172 -20.60 -26.91 30.61
N LYS A 173 -21.09 -27.95 29.94
CA LYS A 173 -22.03 -28.94 30.48
C LYS A 173 -21.54 -30.39 30.35
N ASP A 174 -20.28 -30.58 29.98
CA ASP A 174 -19.70 -31.90 29.72
C ASP A 174 -18.60 -32.19 30.74
N ALA A 175 -18.87 -33.12 31.66
CA ALA A 175 -17.95 -33.49 32.73
C ALA A 175 -16.66 -34.13 32.22
N LEU A 176 -16.71 -34.88 31.10
CA LEU A 176 -15.53 -35.52 30.53
C LEU A 176 -14.60 -34.50 29.88
N ILE A 177 -15.17 -33.54 29.13
CA ILE A 177 -14.41 -32.43 28.55
C ILE A 177 -13.86 -31.53 29.67
N ARG A 178 -14.69 -31.21 30.67
CA ARG A 178 -14.28 -30.46 31.87
C ARG A 178 -13.06 -31.11 32.53
N ASP A 179 -13.12 -32.40 32.85
CA ASP A 179 -12.06 -33.11 33.56
C ASP A 179 -10.78 -33.20 32.72
N LYS A 180 -10.92 -33.42 31.41
CA LYS A 180 -9.79 -33.40 30.47
C LYS A 180 -9.09 -32.03 30.47
N LEU A 181 -9.85 -30.95 30.31
CA LEU A 181 -9.30 -29.60 30.29
C LEU A 181 -8.70 -29.23 31.65
N ALA A 182 -9.34 -29.61 32.75
CA ALA A 182 -8.81 -29.40 34.10
C ALA A 182 -7.48 -30.11 34.32
N ALA A 183 -7.33 -31.35 33.84
CA ALA A 183 -6.07 -32.09 33.91
C ALA A 183 -4.98 -31.50 33.02
N GLU A 184 -5.31 -31.09 31.79
CA GLU A 184 -4.35 -30.55 30.82
C GLU A 184 -3.86 -29.13 31.19
N GLN A 185 -4.72 -28.30 31.80
CA GLN A 185 -4.48 -26.87 31.97
C GLN A 185 -4.51 -26.38 33.43
N ASP A 186 -4.72 -27.28 34.41
CA ASP A 186 -4.87 -26.98 35.85
C ASP A 186 -6.05 -26.02 36.13
N ILE A 187 -7.16 -26.19 35.39
CA ILE A 187 -8.37 -25.36 35.52
C ILE A 187 -9.13 -25.70 36.79
N LEU A 188 -9.55 -24.68 37.51
CA LEU A 188 -10.32 -24.79 38.75
C LEU A 188 -11.82 -24.51 38.56
N CYS A 189 -12.20 -23.63 37.64
CA CYS A 189 -13.60 -23.38 37.32
C CYS A 189 -13.81 -22.86 35.90
N PHE A 190 -15.04 -22.96 35.42
CA PHE A 190 -15.49 -22.44 34.13
C PHE A 190 -16.49 -21.29 34.34
N GLU A 191 -16.33 -20.23 33.57
CA GLU A 191 -17.22 -19.08 33.49
C GLU A 191 -17.31 -18.56 32.05
N MET A 192 -18.15 -17.55 31.77
CA MET A 192 -18.54 -17.23 30.39
C MET A 192 -18.24 -15.81 29.90
N GLU A 193 -17.57 -14.97 30.68
CA GLU A 193 -17.52 -13.54 30.34
C GLU A 193 -16.15 -12.88 30.51
N ALA A 194 -15.19 -13.48 31.23
CA ALA A 194 -13.89 -12.86 31.46
C ALA A 194 -13.06 -12.70 30.18
N ALA A 195 -13.06 -13.67 29.27
CA ALA A 195 -12.27 -13.64 28.03
C ALA A 195 -12.59 -12.44 27.14
N GLY A 196 -13.87 -12.02 27.09
CA GLY A 196 -14.29 -10.86 26.29
C GLY A 196 -13.83 -9.53 26.86
N LEU A 197 -13.46 -9.48 28.15
CA LEU A 197 -13.15 -8.26 28.88
C LEU A 197 -11.65 -8.10 29.17
N MET A 198 -10.96 -9.20 29.48
CA MET A 198 -9.64 -9.16 30.13
C MET A 198 -8.55 -8.43 29.34
N ASN A 199 -8.56 -8.53 28.01
CA ASN A 199 -7.58 -7.87 27.13
C ASN A 199 -7.81 -6.37 26.93
N HIS A 200 -9.00 -5.86 27.27
CA HIS A 200 -9.34 -4.44 27.16
C HIS A 200 -9.55 -3.79 28.53
N PHE A 201 -9.65 -4.61 29.57
CA PHE A 201 -9.93 -4.20 30.94
C PHE A 201 -9.30 -5.25 31.88
N PRO A 202 -8.01 -5.10 32.20
CA PRO A 202 -7.32 -6.00 33.12
C PRO A 202 -8.03 -6.04 34.46
N CYS A 203 -8.61 -7.20 34.80
CA CYS A 203 -9.41 -7.40 35.99
C CYS A 203 -9.04 -8.70 36.70
N LEU A 204 -9.31 -8.75 38.00
CA LEU A 204 -9.25 -9.98 38.78
C LEU A 204 -10.63 -10.66 38.73
N VAL A 205 -10.65 -11.94 38.40
CA VAL A 205 -11.89 -12.73 38.33
C VAL A 205 -12.06 -13.52 39.62
N ILE A 206 -13.24 -13.41 40.22
CA ILE A 206 -13.63 -14.08 41.47
C ILE A 206 -14.97 -14.77 41.23
N ARG A 207 -14.99 -16.10 41.28
CA ARG A 207 -16.17 -16.91 41.02
C ARG A 207 -16.55 -17.74 42.24
N GLY A 208 -17.79 -17.59 42.69
CA GLY A 208 -18.40 -18.53 43.63
C GLY A 208 -18.91 -19.73 42.85
N ILE A 209 -18.70 -20.93 43.39
CA ILE A 209 -19.03 -22.17 42.70
C ILE A 209 -20.49 -22.53 42.91
N CYS A 210 -21.28 -22.51 41.82
CA CYS A 210 -22.72 -22.79 41.88
C CYS A 210 -23.13 -24.13 41.27
N ASP A 211 -22.30 -24.73 40.43
CA ASP A 211 -22.46 -26.08 39.89
C ASP A 211 -21.06 -26.66 39.59
N TYR A 212 -21.00 -27.82 38.93
CA TYR A 212 -19.74 -28.51 38.60
C TYR A 212 -19.39 -28.47 37.12
N SER A 213 -19.91 -27.50 36.35
CA SER A 213 -19.65 -27.43 34.90
C SER A 213 -19.94 -28.74 34.16
N ASP A 214 -21.03 -29.39 34.54
CA ASP A 214 -21.53 -30.61 33.93
C ASP A 214 -23.03 -30.47 33.62
N SER A 215 -23.67 -31.59 33.31
CA SER A 215 -25.09 -31.60 32.97
C SER A 215 -26.02 -31.31 34.17
N HIS A 216 -25.53 -31.37 35.41
CA HIS A 216 -26.31 -31.21 36.64
C HIS A 216 -26.30 -29.75 37.12
N LYS A 217 -27.12 -28.90 36.49
CA LYS A 217 -27.29 -27.51 36.94
C LYS A 217 -27.81 -27.46 38.37
N ASN A 218 -27.22 -26.60 39.20
CA ASN A 218 -27.66 -26.42 40.58
C ASN A 218 -28.09 -24.99 40.91
N LYS A 219 -29.32 -24.64 40.51
CA LYS A 219 -29.92 -23.31 40.73
C LYS A 219 -30.00 -22.92 42.22
N LYS A 220 -30.08 -23.90 43.13
CA LYS A 220 -30.19 -23.65 44.59
C LYS A 220 -28.95 -22.97 45.15
N TRP A 221 -27.77 -23.27 44.60
CA TRP A 221 -26.48 -22.76 45.10
C TRP A 221 -26.07 -21.42 44.49
N GLN A 222 -26.68 -20.98 43.38
CA GLN A 222 -26.30 -19.74 42.68
C GLN A 222 -26.31 -18.51 43.59
N GLY A 223 -27.33 -18.36 44.44
CA GLY A 223 -27.43 -17.23 45.35
C GLY A 223 -26.31 -17.23 46.39
N PHE A 224 -26.11 -18.34 47.10
CA PHE A 224 -25.04 -18.43 48.09
C PHE A 224 -23.65 -18.28 47.48
N ALA A 225 -23.40 -18.92 46.33
CA ALA A 225 -22.15 -18.78 45.59
C ALA A 225 -21.84 -17.32 45.23
N ALA A 226 -22.85 -16.58 44.75
CA ALA A 226 -22.70 -15.15 44.48
C ALA A 226 -22.36 -14.34 45.75
N MET A 227 -22.98 -14.66 46.90
CA MET A 227 -22.68 -14.02 48.18
C MET A 227 -21.26 -14.34 48.67
N ALA A 228 -20.82 -15.59 48.54
CA ALA A 228 -19.47 -16.01 48.91
C ALA A 228 -18.40 -15.27 48.09
N ALA A 229 -18.57 -15.19 46.77
CA ALA A 229 -17.70 -14.43 45.90
C ALA A 229 -17.66 -12.94 46.26
N ALA A 230 -18.83 -12.34 46.54
CA ALA A 230 -18.95 -10.94 46.92
C ALA A 230 -18.33 -10.63 48.30
N ALA A 231 -18.50 -11.53 49.27
CA ALA A 231 -17.88 -11.42 50.59
C ALA A 231 -16.36 -11.48 50.50
N TYR A 232 -15.81 -12.42 49.72
CA TYR A 232 -14.37 -12.45 49.44
C TYR A 232 -13.89 -11.16 48.74
N ALA A 233 -14.61 -10.70 47.72
CA ALA A 233 -14.26 -9.46 47.02
C ALA A 233 -14.26 -8.24 47.95
N LYS A 234 -15.21 -8.18 48.89
CA LYS A 234 -15.25 -7.15 49.93
C LYS A 234 -13.98 -7.21 50.80
N ASP A 235 -13.60 -8.37 51.30
CA ASP A 235 -12.41 -8.52 52.14
C ASP A 235 -11.13 -8.19 51.39
N LEU A 236 -11.07 -8.52 50.09
CA LEU A 236 -9.98 -8.11 49.20
C LEU A 236 -9.91 -6.58 49.07
N LEU A 237 -11.03 -5.90 48.87
CA LEU A 237 -11.06 -4.44 48.77
C LEU A 237 -10.56 -3.77 50.07
N TYR A 238 -10.86 -4.34 51.24
CA TYR A 238 -10.33 -3.85 52.52
C TYR A 238 -8.81 -4.00 52.66
N ARG A 239 -8.16 -4.84 51.84
CA ARG A 239 -6.70 -4.97 51.82
C ARG A 239 -6.01 -3.94 50.95
N ILE A 240 -6.75 -3.18 50.13
CA ILE A 240 -6.17 -2.26 49.15
C ILE A 240 -6.23 -0.84 49.70
N PRO A 241 -5.09 -0.19 50.02
CA PRO A 241 -5.07 1.21 50.43
C PRO A 241 -5.53 2.12 49.29
N THR A 242 -6.34 3.14 49.60
CA THR A 242 -6.83 4.12 48.60
C THR A 242 -5.69 4.83 47.88
N SER A 243 -4.62 5.17 48.58
CA SER A 243 -3.41 5.79 48.00
C SER A 243 -2.71 4.92 46.96
N LYS A 244 -2.79 3.59 47.08
CA LYS A 244 -2.24 2.66 46.08
C LYS A 244 -3.13 2.61 44.84
N ILE A 245 -4.44 2.76 45.00
CA ILE A 245 -5.38 2.85 43.87
C ILE A 245 -5.13 4.14 43.09
N GLU A 246 -4.91 5.27 43.75
CA GLU A 246 -4.65 6.56 43.11
C GLU A 246 -3.35 6.57 42.28
N ALA A 247 -2.37 5.76 42.67
CA ALA A 247 -1.10 5.59 41.95
C ALA A 247 -1.22 4.70 40.70
N GLU A 248 -2.25 3.85 40.59
CA GLU A 248 -2.47 3.03 39.40
C GLU A 248 -2.93 3.88 38.22
N LYS A 249 -2.48 3.57 36.99
CA LYS A 249 -2.88 4.34 35.81
C LYS A 249 -4.39 4.25 35.58
N LYS A 250 -5.01 5.33 35.07
CA LYS A 250 -6.42 5.27 34.66
C LYS A 250 -6.54 4.38 33.43
N MET A 251 -7.60 3.59 33.36
CA MET A 251 -7.79 2.69 32.21
C MET A 251 -8.04 3.44 30.89
N ALA A 252 -8.51 4.68 30.94
CA ALA A 252 -8.59 5.52 29.74
C ALA A 252 -7.20 5.72 29.10
N ASP A 253 -6.19 6.00 29.92
CA ASP A 253 -4.82 6.32 29.47
C ASP A 253 -4.08 5.10 28.91
N ILE A 254 -4.29 3.92 29.52
CA ILE A 254 -3.66 2.66 29.07
C ILE A 254 -4.11 2.31 27.65
N ILE A 255 -5.40 2.42 27.35
CA ILE A 255 -5.96 2.04 26.05
C ILE A 255 -5.62 3.08 24.97
N SER A 256 -5.53 4.36 25.31
CA SER A 256 -5.11 5.42 24.38
C SER A 256 -3.67 5.21 23.88
N ASN A 257 -2.75 4.79 24.75
CA ASN A 257 -1.36 4.51 24.35
C ASN A 257 -1.24 3.30 23.40
N VAL A 258 -2.10 2.29 23.55
CA VAL A 258 -2.16 1.14 22.63
C VAL A 258 -2.66 1.58 21.25
N GLN A 259 -3.65 2.48 21.20
CA GLN A 259 -4.15 3.02 19.94
C GLN A 259 -3.09 3.84 19.19
N GLU A 260 -2.31 4.68 19.87
CA GLU A 260 -1.22 5.43 19.25
C GLU A 260 -0.11 4.51 18.70
N THR A 261 0.30 3.51 19.47
CA THR A 261 1.36 2.57 19.05
C THR A 261 0.95 1.75 17.82
N VAL A 262 -0.32 1.34 17.73
CA VAL A 262 -0.84 0.60 16.56
C VAL A 262 -0.88 1.49 15.31
N ILE A 263 -1.22 2.78 15.45
CA ILE A 263 -1.23 3.73 14.32
C ILE A 263 0.20 3.98 13.82
N ASP A 264 1.18 4.07 14.72
CA ASP A 264 2.59 4.26 14.35
C ASP A 264 3.16 3.04 13.60
N VAL A 265 2.90 1.82 14.09
CA VAL A 265 3.30 0.58 13.40
C VAL A 265 2.59 0.42 12.06
N SER A 266 1.31 0.76 11.96
CA SER A 266 0.60 0.75 10.67
C SER A 266 1.16 1.76 9.68
N ARG A 267 1.60 2.94 10.13
CA ARG A 267 2.29 3.92 9.28
C ARG A 267 3.64 3.38 8.77
N GLU A 268 4.40 2.71 9.64
CA GLU A 268 5.70 2.16 9.29
C GLU A 268 5.58 0.96 8.33
N VAL A 269 4.62 0.05 8.56
CA VAL A 269 4.32 -1.08 7.66
C VAL A 269 3.82 -0.59 6.30
N ASN A 270 2.96 0.43 6.24
CA ASN A 270 2.55 1.01 4.97
C ASN A 270 3.73 1.67 4.23
N SER A 271 4.64 2.34 4.94
CA SER A 271 5.83 2.92 4.31
C SER A 271 6.78 1.87 3.72
N LEU A 272 6.91 0.71 4.38
CA LEU A 272 7.69 -0.42 3.88
C LEU A 272 7.01 -1.11 2.69
N LEU A 273 5.67 -1.24 2.72
CA LEU A 273 4.89 -1.77 1.60
C LEU A 273 4.98 -0.86 0.38
N HIS A 274 4.91 0.47 0.54
CA HIS A 274 5.07 1.41 -0.57
C HIS A 274 6.46 1.31 -1.19
N ARG A 275 7.54 1.30 -0.37
CA ARG A 275 8.91 1.09 -0.88
C ARG A 275 9.08 -0.21 -1.66
N HIS A 276 8.48 -1.31 -1.20
CA HIS A 276 8.56 -2.59 -1.89
C HIS A 276 7.77 -2.58 -3.21
N HIS A 277 6.60 -1.92 -3.25
CA HIS A 277 5.85 -1.78 -4.50
C HIS A 277 6.58 -0.87 -5.50
N ASP A 278 7.21 0.22 -5.05
CA ASP A 278 7.99 1.11 -5.92
C ASP A 278 9.20 0.38 -6.54
N GLU A 279 9.92 -0.42 -5.74
CA GLU A 279 11.06 -1.23 -6.22
C GLU A 279 10.62 -2.33 -7.22
N GLU A 280 9.48 -2.99 -6.98
CA GLU A 280 8.90 -3.97 -7.91
C GLU A 280 8.40 -3.32 -9.19
N ASP A 281 7.75 -2.16 -9.09
CA ASP A 281 7.23 -1.42 -10.24
C ASP A 281 8.39 -0.91 -11.13
N GLU A 282 9.48 -0.40 -10.55
CA GLU A 282 10.70 -0.06 -11.29
C GLU A 282 11.31 -1.28 -12.00
N GLU A 283 11.38 -2.45 -11.35
CA GLU A 283 11.88 -3.68 -11.96
C GLU A 283 11.04 -4.08 -13.19
N ILE A 284 9.72 -3.98 -13.09
CA ILE A 284 8.80 -4.32 -14.19
C ILE A 284 8.99 -3.34 -15.36
N LEU A 285 9.06 -2.03 -15.09
CA LEU A 285 9.21 -1.00 -16.11
C LEU A 285 10.53 -1.13 -16.88
N ASP A 286 11.64 -1.38 -16.18
CA ASP A 286 12.95 -1.60 -16.82
C ASP A 286 12.96 -2.92 -17.61
N TRP A 287 12.26 -3.94 -17.10
CA TRP A 287 12.11 -5.20 -17.82
C TRP A 287 11.29 -5.06 -19.10
N ILE A 288 10.23 -4.23 -19.14
CA ILE A 288 9.45 -3.98 -20.37
C ILE A 288 10.37 -3.41 -21.46
N THR A 289 11.12 -2.36 -21.13
CA THR A 289 12.19 -1.87 -21.99
C THR A 289 13.18 -1.00 -21.19
N PRO A 290 14.50 -1.14 -21.41
CA PRO A 290 15.49 -0.25 -20.84
C PRO A 290 15.52 1.11 -21.54
N VAL A 291 14.85 1.26 -22.69
CA VAL A 291 14.86 2.50 -23.48
C VAL A 291 14.09 3.59 -22.72
N ASP A 292 14.72 4.75 -22.61
CA ASP A 292 14.15 5.97 -22.05
C ASP A 292 14.43 7.16 -22.99
N TYR A 293 13.35 7.81 -23.44
CA TYR A 293 13.40 8.98 -24.30
C TYR A 293 13.48 10.30 -23.52
N ALA A 294 13.22 10.31 -22.20
CA ALA A 294 13.25 11.52 -21.39
C ALA A 294 14.62 12.24 -21.40
N PRO A 295 15.78 11.56 -21.36
CA PRO A 295 17.07 12.22 -21.53
C PRO A 295 17.22 12.93 -22.88
N GLN A 296 16.67 12.37 -23.97
CA GLN A 296 16.70 12.97 -25.30
C GLN A 296 15.79 14.19 -25.38
N GLN A 297 14.58 14.10 -24.83
CA GLN A 297 13.67 15.25 -24.69
C GLN A 297 14.37 16.41 -23.97
N ASN A 298 15.04 16.11 -22.86
CA ASN A 298 15.74 17.12 -22.06
C ASN A 298 16.95 17.73 -22.82
N ASP A 299 17.70 16.93 -23.60
CA ASP A 299 18.76 17.47 -24.47
C ASP A 299 18.21 18.38 -25.56
N PHE A 300 17.16 17.95 -26.27
CA PHE A 300 16.58 18.72 -27.37
C PHE A 300 15.95 20.03 -26.91
N ILE A 301 15.22 20.02 -25.79
CA ILE A 301 14.64 21.25 -25.25
C ILE A 301 15.71 22.20 -24.72
N LYS A 302 16.82 21.70 -24.15
CA LYS A 302 17.97 22.54 -23.74
C LYS A 302 18.67 23.22 -24.93
N ARG A 303 18.65 22.59 -26.10
CA ARG A 303 19.26 23.13 -27.33
C ARG A 303 18.36 24.16 -28.03
N ARG A 304 17.08 24.23 -27.67
CA ARG A 304 16.13 25.22 -28.19
C ARG A 304 16.62 26.62 -27.81
N GLN A 305 16.57 27.55 -28.77
CA GLN A 305 16.70 28.97 -28.44
C GLN A 305 15.37 29.48 -27.86
N PRO A 306 15.38 30.21 -26.73
CA PRO A 306 14.16 30.78 -26.19
C PRO A 306 13.37 31.56 -27.25
N CYS A 307 12.04 31.51 -27.15
CA CYS A 307 11.10 32.18 -28.05
C CYS A 307 11.02 31.63 -29.50
N THR A 308 11.68 30.52 -29.84
CA THR A 308 11.49 29.87 -31.16
C THR A 308 10.41 28.80 -31.16
N GLY A 309 9.83 28.51 -32.32
CA GLY A 309 8.85 27.44 -32.54
C GLY A 309 7.42 27.77 -32.09
N GLN A 310 7.17 29.02 -31.68
CA GLN A 310 5.86 29.47 -31.23
C GLN A 310 4.81 29.46 -32.36
N TRP A 311 5.25 29.72 -33.60
CA TRP A 311 4.38 29.70 -34.79
C TRP A 311 3.63 28.36 -34.95
N LEU A 312 4.27 27.24 -34.56
CA LEU A 312 3.65 25.92 -34.63
C LEU A 312 2.57 25.79 -33.56
N LEU A 313 2.86 26.20 -32.33
CA LEU A 313 1.91 26.15 -31.22
C LEU A 313 0.70 27.08 -31.42
N ASP A 314 0.92 28.17 -32.18
CA ASP A 314 -0.11 29.16 -32.50
C ASP A 314 -0.91 28.86 -33.76
N SER A 315 -0.52 27.83 -34.52
CA SER A 315 -1.22 27.45 -35.75
C SER A 315 -2.62 26.90 -35.45
N GLU A 316 -3.55 27.11 -36.40
CA GLU A 316 -4.92 26.58 -36.29
C GLU A 316 -4.92 25.05 -36.27
N GLU A 317 -4.05 24.43 -37.07
CA GLU A 317 -3.89 22.98 -37.16
C GLU A 317 -3.46 22.38 -35.82
N PHE A 318 -2.47 22.99 -35.16
CA PHE A 318 -1.99 22.52 -33.86
C PHE A 318 -3.04 22.71 -32.78
N ARG A 319 -3.68 23.88 -32.69
CA ARG A 319 -4.74 24.13 -31.70
C ARG A 319 -5.92 23.18 -31.89
N ALA A 320 -6.38 23.00 -33.13
CA ALA A 320 -7.43 22.04 -33.45
C ALA A 320 -7.02 20.60 -33.11
N TRP A 321 -5.75 20.25 -33.33
CA TRP A 321 -5.21 18.96 -32.92
C TRP A 321 -5.19 18.80 -31.40
N VAL A 322 -4.80 19.81 -30.62
CA VAL A 322 -4.79 19.73 -29.15
C VAL A 322 -6.19 19.70 -28.56
N GLU A 323 -7.15 20.41 -29.14
CA GLU A 323 -8.54 20.50 -28.64
C GLU A 323 -9.38 19.27 -29.02
N GLY A 324 -9.25 18.78 -30.26
CA GLY A 324 -9.98 17.63 -30.76
C GLY A 324 -9.57 16.31 -30.08
N LYS A 325 -10.38 15.26 -30.19
CA LYS A 325 -10.03 13.89 -29.75
C LYS A 325 -9.84 12.98 -30.98
N GLY A 326 -8.88 12.07 -30.93
CA GLY A 326 -8.57 11.19 -32.06
C GLY A 326 -8.05 11.92 -33.30
N GLN A 327 -7.36 13.05 -33.12
CA GLN A 327 -6.81 13.84 -34.23
C GLN A 327 -5.39 13.39 -34.59
N GLY A 328 -5.01 13.53 -35.85
CA GLY A 328 -3.61 13.35 -36.25
C GLY A 328 -3.09 14.59 -36.95
N LEU A 329 -1.88 15.00 -36.58
CA LEU A 329 -1.14 16.10 -37.17
C LEU A 329 0.18 15.56 -37.72
N PHE A 330 0.32 15.59 -39.03
CA PHE A 330 1.51 15.13 -39.73
C PHE A 330 2.34 16.34 -40.17
N CYS A 331 3.62 16.34 -39.82
CA CYS A 331 4.50 17.48 -40.02
C CYS A 331 5.70 17.11 -40.89
N PRO A 332 5.54 17.13 -42.23
CA PRO A 332 6.66 16.89 -43.13
C PRO A 332 7.60 18.10 -43.17
N GLY A 333 8.87 17.89 -43.45
CA GLY A 333 9.80 18.99 -43.67
C GLY A 333 11.15 18.55 -44.19
N ILE A 334 11.87 19.47 -44.82
CA ILE A 334 13.20 19.21 -45.38
C ILE A 334 14.23 18.83 -44.27
N PRO A 335 15.32 18.11 -44.61
CA PRO A 335 16.43 17.90 -43.68
C PRO A 335 16.92 19.24 -43.11
N GLY A 336 17.24 19.28 -41.82
CA GLY A 336 17.75 20.50 -41.17
C GLY A 336 16.71 21.59 -40.87
N ALA A 337 15.42 21.41 -41.19
CA ALA A 337 14.37 22.39 -40.92
C ALA A 337 14.05 22.63 -39.42
N GLY A 338 14.49 21.74 -38.52
CA GLY A 338 14.23 21.84 -37.08
C GLY A 338 13.12 20.92 -36.54
N LYS A 339 12.68 19.92 -37.31
CA LYS A 339 11.63 18.96 -36.93
C LYS A 339 11.75 18.40 -35.51
N THR A 340 12.93 17.87 -35.16
CA THR A 340 13.19 17.30 -33.82
C THR A 340 13.06 18.32 -32.69
N ILE A 341 13.53 19.55 -32.90
CA ILE A 341 13.40 20.62 -31.91
C ILE A 341 11.92 21.01 -31.75
N LEU A 342 11.16 21.07 -32.84
CA LEU A 342 9.73 21.36 -32.79
C LEU A 342 8.93 20.22 -32.15
N ALA A 343 9.25 18.95 -32.42
CA ALA A 343 8.66 17.82 -31.73
C ALA A 343 8.93 17.90 -30.21
N ALA A 344 10.15 18.25 -29.81
CA ALA A 344 10.48 18.46 -28.40
C ALA A 344 9.70 19.63 -27.77
N ILE A 345 9.50 20.73 -28.51
CA ILE A 345 8.65 21.86 -28.09
C ILE A 345 7.21 21.42 -27.88
N VAL A 346 6.67 20.58 -28.78
CA VAL A 346 5.31 20.04 -28.65
C VAL A 346 5.18 19.18 -27.39
N VAL A 347 6.15 18.29 -27.12
CA VAL A 347 6.15 17.48 -25.89
C VAL A 347 6.20 18.37 -24.65
N ASP A 348 7.07 19.38 -24.63
CA ASP A 348 7.22 20.31 -23.50
C ASP A 348 5.93 21.12 -23.25
N ASP A 349 5.30 21.64 -24.31
CA ASP A 349 4.03 22.36 -24.24
C ASP A 349 2.88 21.48 -23.72
N LEU A 350 2.77 20.24 -24.21
CA LEU A 350 1.76 19.29 -23.73
C LEU A 350 1.96 18.95 -22.26
N CYS A 351 3.19 18.64 -21.86
CA CYS A 351 3.53 18.34 -20.47
C CYS A 351 3.22 19.54 -19.55
N ALA A 352 3.50 20.77 -19.98
CA ALA A 352 3.19 21.97 -19.22
C ALA A 352 1.68 22.24 -19.13
N LYS A 353 0.94 22.08 -20.23
CA LYS A 353 -0.52 22.31 -20.28
C LYS A 353 -1.31 21.32 -19.43
N PHE A 354 -0.88 20.07 -19.39
CA PHE A 354 -1.59 18.99 -18.69
C PHE A 354 -0.91 18.55 -17.39
N GLN A 355 0.00 19.38 -16.85
CA GLN A 355 0.74 19.09 -15.62
C GLN A 355 -0.22 18.95 -14.42
N GLY A 356 -0.16 17.82 -13.71
CA GLY A 356 -0.93 17.57 -12.49
C GLY A 356 -2.35 17.02 -12.69
N GLY A 357 -2.80 16.83 -13.94
CA GLY A 357 -4.04 16.09 -14.22
C GLY A 357 -3.77 14.59 -14.29
N SER A 358 -4.37 13.79 -13.41
CA SER A 358 -4.24 12.31 -13.41
C SER A 358 -4.79 11.63 -14.66
N ASP A 359 -5.55 12.36 -15.48
CA ASP A 359 -6.40 11.77 -16.51
C ASP A 359 -5.85 11.98 -17.94
N THR A 360 -4.66 12.55 -18.10
CA THR A 360 -4.03 12.78 -19.42
C THR A 360 -2.67 12.11 -19.50
N CYS A 361 -2.41 11.38 -20.58
CA CYS A 361 -1.11 10.78 -20.87
C CYS A 361 -0.43 11.47 -22.05
N VAL A 362 0.87 11.74 -21.92
CA VAL A 362 1.74 12.20 -23.01
C VAL A 362 2.89 11.21 -23.18
N ALA A 363 2.97 10.55 -24.33
CA ALA A 363 4.06 9.63 -24.67
C ALA A 363 4.77 10.10 -25.93
N PHE A 364 6.08 9.84 -26.03
CA PHE A 364 6.86 10.32 -27.16
C PHE A 364 8.01 9.39 -27.55
N ILE A 365 8.40 9.44 -28.82
CA ILE A 365 9.49 8.66 -29.42
C ILE A 365 10.33 9.57 -30.30
N PHE A 366 11.65 9.49 -30.17
CA PHE A 366 12.60 10.11 -31.09
C PHE A 366 13.28 9.03 -31.93
N CYS A 367 12.77 8.76 -33.15
CA CYS A 367 13.41 7.80 -34.08
C CYS A 367 14.83 8.29 -34.42
N ASN A 368 15.77 7.35 -34.56
CA ASN A 368 17.15 7.65 -34.94
C ASN A 368 17.76 6.47 -35.70
N PHE A 369 18.16 6.69 -36.94
CA PHE A 369 18.71 5.65 -37.81
C PHE A 369 19.95 4.92 -37.22
N ARG A 370 20.70 5.55 -36.31
CA ARG A 370 21.87 4.94 -35.67
C ARG A 370 21.51 3.94 -34.56
N ARG A 371 20.26 3.93 -34.11
CA ARG A 371 19.75 3.03 -33.07
C ARG A 371 18.84 1.93 -33.62
N HIS A 372 18.94 1.60 -34.91
CA HIS A 372 18.15 0.52 -35.51
C HIS A 372 18.10 -0.81 -34.72
N PRO A 373 19.17 -1.27 -34.04
CA PRO A 373 19.08 -2.47 -33.19
C PRO A 373 18.12 -2.34 -32.01
N ASP A 374 17.94 -1.13 -31.48
CA ASP A 374 17.11 -0.81 -30.31
C ASP A 374 15.77 -0.13 -30.68
N GLN A 375 15.48 -0.05 -31.98
CA GLN A 375 14.28 0.58 -32.55
C GLN A 375 13.55 -0.37 -33.49
N ARG A 376 13.43 -1.63 -33.09
CA ARG A 376 12.46 -2.53 -33.71
C ARG A 376 11.06 -2.13 -33.25
N PHE A 377 10.05 -2.53 -34.01
CA PHE A 377 8.67 -2.16 -33.74
C PHE A 377 8.20 -2.54 -32.32
N GLU A 378 8.58 -3.72 -31.84
CA GLU A 378 8.28 -4.18 -30.49
C GLU A 378 8.91 -3.27 -29.43
N ASP A 379 10.11 -2.77 -29.69
CA ASP A 379 10.82 -1.87 -28.77
C ASP A 379 10.14 -0.48 -28.71
N LEU A 380 9.57 -0.02 -29.84
CA LEU A 380 8.77 1.22 -29.89
C LEU A 380 7.45 1.07 -29.12
N LEU A 381 6.72 -0.03 -29.33
CA LEU A 381 5.49 -0.32 -28.57
C LEU A 381 5.77 -0.45 -27.08
N ALA A 382 6.84 -1.17 -26.71
CA ALA A 382 7.26 -1.32 -25.32
C ALA A 382 7.61 0.02 -24.69
N SER A 383 8.22 0.94 -25.44
CA SER A 383 8.52 2.28 -24.93
C SER A 383 7.27 3.13 -24.71
N LEU A 384 6.30 3.10 -25.62
CA LEU A 384 5.01 3.76 -25.42
C LEU A 384 4.30 3.19 -24.19
N LEU A 385 4.28 1.86 -24.08
CA LEU A 385 3.66 1.17 -22.96
C LEU A 385 4.32 1.56 -21.63
N LYS A 386 5.65 1.54 -21.55
CA LYS A 386 6.41 1.98 -20.36
C LYS A 386 6.05 3.41 -19.97
N GLN A 387 6.06 4.35 -20.91
CA GLN A 387 5.74 5.76 -20.64
C GLN A 387 4.29 5.95 -20.16
N MET A 388 3.34 5.19 -20.71
CA MET A 388 1.95 5.22 -20.27
C MET A 388 1.78 4.66 -18.85
N ILE A 389 2.43 3.53 -18.54
CA ILE A 389 2.36 2.93 -17.20
C ILE A 389 3.02 3.84 -16.16
N GLN A 390 4.15 4.47 -16.49
CA GLN A 390 4.85 5.40 -15.60
C GLN A 390 4.02 6.62 -15.18
N GLN A 391 3.00 6.96 -15.96
CA GLN A 391 2.07 8.05 -15.67
C GLN A 391 0.85 7.59 -14.86
N GLN A 392 0.77 6.31 -14.48
CA GLN A 392 -0.25 5.76 -13.60
C GLN A 392 0.24 5.70 -12.15
N PRO A 393 -0.66 5.77 -11.15
CA PRO A 393 -0.29 5.63 -9.73
C PRO A 393 0.30 4.27 -9.36
N SER A 394 0.02 3.24 -10.16
CA SER A 394 0.49 1.86 -9.94
C SER A 394 0.41 1.07 -11.25
N ILE A 395 1.28 0.08 -11.43
CA ILE A 395 1.23 -0.80 -12.61
C ILE A 395 -0.05 -1.65 -12.61
N PRO A 396 -0.83 -1.68 -13.71
CA PRO A 396 -2.02 -2.53 -13.81
C PRO A 396 -1.73 -4.03 -13.58
N ASP A 397 -2.61 -4.71 -12.85
CA ASP A 397 -2.45 -6.12 -12.47
C ASP A 397 -2.26 -7.06 -13.68
N ASP A 398 -2.94 -6.79 -14.79
CA ASP A 398 -2.79 -7.56 -16.03
C ASP A 398 -1.33 -7.56 -16.55
N ILE A 399 -0.64 -6.42 -16.37
CA ILE A 399 0.77 -6.26 -16.77
C ILE A 399 1.67 -7.00 -15.78
N LYS A 400 1.40 -6.91 -14.47
CA LYS A 400 2.14 -7.67 -13.44
C LYS A 400 2.04 -9.17 -13.67
N GLN A 401 0.84 -9.68 -14.00
CA GLN A 401 0.61 -11.09 -14.30
C GLN A 401 1.35 -11.53 -15.57
N LEU A 402 1.26 -10.75 -16.65
CA LEU A 402 1.94 -11.05 -17.91
C LEU A 402 3.47 -11.04 -17.72
N TYR A 403 4.00 -10.04 -17.01
CA TYR A 403 5.39 -9.99 -16.59
C TYR A 403 5.80 -11.26 -15.83
N GLY A 404 5.03 -11.67 -14.82
CA GLY A 404 5.31 -12.87 -14.04
C GLY A 404 5.36 -14.15 -14.89
N HIS A 405 4.51 -14.28 -15.90
CA HIS A 405 4.51 -15.40 -16.85
C HIS A 405 5.79 -15.42 -17.71
N HIS A 406 6.16 -14.27 -18.27
CA HIS A 406 7.34 -14.16 -19.13
C HIS A 406 8.66 -14.24 -18.34
N LYS A 407 8.72 -13.70 -17.12
CA LYS A 407 9.87 -13.81 -16.20
C LYS A 407 10.19 -15.27 -15.90
N LYS A 408 9.18 -16.10 -15.60
CA LYS A 408 9.35 -17.54 -15.35
C LYS A 408 9.85 -18.31 -16.57
N ARG A 409 9.37 -17.96 -17.76
CA ARG A 409 9.71 -18.65 -19.03
C ARG A 409 10.96 -18.09 -19.71
N ARG A 410 11.52 -16.98 -19.20
CA ARG A 410 12.63 -16.23 -19.79
C ARG A 410 12.34 -15.79 -21.24
N THR A 411 11.12 -15.33 -21.49
CA THR A 411 10.65 -14.83 -22.80
C THR A 411 10.39 -13.32 -22.73
N ARG A 412 10.33 -12.62 -23.88
CA ARG A 412 9.89 -11.21 -23.98
C ARG A 412 8.42 -11.13 -24.38
N PHE A 413 7.78 -9.98 -24.20
CA PHE A 413 6.45 -9.73 -24.75
C PHE A 413 6.50 -9.76 -26.27
N SER A 414 5.52 -10.40 -26.88
CA SER A 414 5.30 -10.35 -28.32
C SER A 414 4.68 -9.01 -28.74
N ALA A 415 4.76 -8.68 -30.02
CA ALA A 415 4.10 -7.49 -30.57
C ALA A 415 2.60 -7.46 -30.22
N ASP A 416 1.88 -8.57 -30.44
CA ASP A 416 0.43 -8.63 -30.17
C ASP A 416 0.10 -8.43 -28.69
N GLU A 417 0.95 -8.92 -27.78
CA GLU A 417 0.82 -8.69 -26.34
C GLU A 417 1.02 -7.21 -26.00
N LEU A 418 2.07 -6.59 -26.54
CA LEU A 418 2.35 -5.17 -26.36
C LEU A 418 1.21 -4.30 -26.89
N SER A 419 0.69 -4.58 -28.09
CA SER A 419 -0.42 -3.83 -28.68
C SER A 419 -1.70 -3.97 -27.84
N ARG A 420 -2.01 -5.16 -27.34
CA ARG A 420 -3.16 -5.35 -26.42
C ARG A 420 -2.98 -4.59 -25.11
N MET A 421 -1.80 -4.63 -24.51
CA MET A 421 -1.54 -3.93 -23.25
C MET A 421 -1.56 -2.41 -23.44
N LEU A 422 -1.02 -1.91 -24.55
CA LEU A 422 -1.04 -0.50 -24.90
C LEU A 422 -2.47 0.01 -25.05
N GLN A 423 -3.33 -0.75 -25.76
CA GLN A 423 -4.76 -0.45 -25.88
C GLN A 423 -5.48 -0.46 -24.53
N ALA A 424 -5.19 -1.43 -23.66
CA ALA A 424 -5.78 -1.50 -22.32
C ALA A 424 -5.37 -0.30 -21.46
N THR A 425 -4.08 0.06 -21.49
CA THR A 425 -3.52 1.17 -20.71
C THR A 425 -4.03 2.52 -21.22
N THR A 426 -4.22 2.67 -22.53
CA THR A 426 -4.79 3.89 -23.15
C THR A 426 -6.18 4.22 -22.61
N LYS A 427 -6.99 3.20 -22.26
CA LYS A 427 -8.34 3.39 -21.68
C LYS A 427 -8.33 3.98 -20.27
N LEU A 428 -7.20 3.92 -19.57
CA LEU A 428 -7.06 4.45 -18.21
C LEU A 428 -6.98 5.99 -18.21
N PHE A 429 -6.74 6.60 -19.37
CA PHE A 429 -6.64 8.04 -19.53
C PHE A 429 -7.83 8.59 -20.34
N SER A 430 -8.32 9.76 -19.93
CA SER A 430 -9.37 10.49 -20.65
C SER A 430 -8.85 11.11 -21.96
N ARG A 431 -7.58 11.51 -21.97
CA ARG A 431 -6.84 12.15 -23.06
C ARG A 431 -5.48 11.47 -23.22
N ASN A 432 -5.09 11.22 -24.46
CA ASN A 432 -3.83 10.55 -24.78
C ASN A 432 -3.17 11.26 -25.96
N PHE A 433 -1.91 11.63 -25.81
CA PHE A 433 -1.09 12.23 -26.86
C PHE A 433 0.13 11.34 -27.12
N ILE A 434 0.39 11.05 -28.40
CA ILE A 434 1.58 10.33 -28.84
C ILE A 434 2.33 11.22 -29.84
N VAL A 435 3.59 11.52 -29.55
CA VAL A 435 4.49 12.34 -30.40
C VAL A 435 5.59 11.45 -30.97
N ILE A 436 5.71 11.35 -32.29
CA ILE A 436 6.74 10.53 -32.96
C ILE A 436 7.58 11.43 -33.86
N ASP A 437 8.82 11.65 -33.48
CA ASP A 437 9.77 12.41 -34.28
C ASP A 437 10.56 11.53 -35.25
N ALA A 438 10.84 12.09 -36.44
CA ALA A 438 11.67 11.52 -37.48
C ALA A 438 11.22 10.12 -37.92
N PHE A 439 9.91 9.94 -38.16
CA PHE A 439 9.32 8.65 -38.49
C PHE A 439 9.97 7.96 -39.71
N ASP A 440 10.56 8.73 -40.63
CA ASP A 440 11.33 8.18 -41.75
C ASP A 440 12.59 7.39 -41.34
N GLU A 441 13.14 7.69 -40.16
CA GLU A 441 14.35 7.07 -39.60
C GLU A 441 14.07 5.78 -38.82
N CYS A 442 12.80 5.43 -38.60
CA CYS A 442 12.42 4.16 -37.99
C CYS A 442 12.63 2.97 -38.98
N GLN A 443 12.94 1.76 -38.51
CA GLN A 443 13.41 0.65 -39.36
C GLN A 443 12.41 0.27 -40.48
N LYS A 444 12.90 0.03 -41.71
CA LYS A 444 12.08 -0.33 -42.90
C LYS A 444 11.85 -1.85 -43.07
N ALA A 445 12.56 -2.70 -42.34
CA ALA A 445 12.61 -4.13 -42.63
C ALA A 445 11.29 -4.87 -42.32
N ASN A 446 11.01 -5.92 -43.11
CA ASN A 446 10.03 -6.98 -42.87
C ASN A 446 8.55 -6.60 -42.71
N GLY A 447 8.10 -5.44 -43.21
CA GLY A 447 6.68 -5.03 -43.15
C GLY A 447 6.22 -4.54 -41.76
N CYS A 448 7.09 -4.61 -40.75
CA CYS A 448 6.82 -4.24 -39.35
C CYS A 448 6.46 -2.76 -39.17
N ARG A 449 6.95 -1.86 -40.04
CA ARG A 449 6.56 -0.44 -40.04
C ARG A 449 5.06 -0.27 -40.26
N ARG A 450 4.46 -1.10 -41.13
CA ARG A 450 3.03 -1.04 -41.43
C ARG A 450 2.21 -1.50 -40.23
N SER A 451 2.63 -2.59 -39.57
CA SER A 451 2.04 -3.04 -38.31
C SER A 451 2.06 -1.96 -37.22
N PHE A 452 3.17 -1.22 -37.08
CA PHE A 452 3.23 -0.10 -36.13
C PHE A 452 2.26 1.01 -36.45
N VAL A 453 2.18 1.39 -37.72
CA VAL A 453 1.23 2.40 -38.20
C VAL A 453 -0.20 1.94 -37.96
N ASP A 454 -0.50 0.68 -38.26
CA ASP A 454 -1.83 0.09 -38.06
C ASP A 454 -2.23 0.14 -36.58
N ASP A 455 -1.31 -0.16 -35.66
CA ASP A 455 -1.54 -0.02 -34.22
C ASP A 455 -1.76 1.44 -33.79
N LEU A 456 -0.95 2.39 -34.28
CA LEU A 456 -1.13 3.81 -33.99
C LEU A 456 -2.48 4.34 -34.50
N PHE A 457 -2.88 3.91 -35.70
CA PHE A 457 -4.16 4.31 -36.29
C PHE A 457 -5.34 3.65 -35.57
N ASN A 458 -5.18 2.41 -35.12
CA ASN A 458 -6.15 1.74 -34.27
C ASN A 458 -6.30 2.46 -32.92
N LEU A 459 -5.19 2.89 -32.30
CA LEU A 459 -5.20 3.71 -31.09
C LEU A 459 -5.96 5.03 -31.29
N ARG A 460 -5.68 5.72 -32.39
CA ARG A 460 -6.37 6.94 -32.77
C ARG A 460 -7.88 6.71 -32.98
N ALA A 461 -8.25 5.75 -33.82
CA ALA A 461 -9.63 5.54 -34.24
C ALA A 461 -10.53 5.02 -33.12
N ASN A 462 -10.04 4.07 -32.30
CA ASN A 462 -10.86 3.37 -31.32
C ASN A 462 -10.71 3.91 -29.90
N TYR A 463 -9.61 4.60 -29.59
CA TYR A 463 -9.33 5.10 -28.24
C TYR A 463 -9.17 6.62 -28.18
N GLY A 464 -9.30 7.30 -29.32
CA GLY A 464 -9.28 8.76 -29.39
C GLY A 464 -7.92 9.35 -29.06
N VAL A 465 -6.84 8.63 -29.36
CA VAL A 465 -5.46 9.12 -29.18
C VAL A 465 -5.14 10.20 -30.21
N ASN A 466 -4.48 11.25 -29.76
CA ASN A 466 -4.01 12.32 -30.62
C ASN A 466 -2.56 12.03 -31.05
N LEU A 467 -2.32 11.94 -32.35
CA LEU A 467 -1.03 11.55 -32.92
C LEU A 467 -0.35 12.76 -33.56
N PHE A 468 0.87 13.08 -33.15
CA PHE A 468 1.74 14.05 -33.81
C PHE A 468 2.94 13.31 -34.40
N THR A 469 3.19 13.48 -35.70
CA THR A 469 4.28 12.76 -36.37
C THR A 469 5.09 13.69 -37.25
N THR A 470 6.43 13.68 -37.12
CA THR A 470 7.33 14.38 -38.05
C THR A 470 8.01 13.41 -38.99
N SER A 471 8.31 13.85 -40.22
CA SER A 471 9.03 13.05 -41.22
C SER A 471 9.67 13.93 -42.28
N ARG A 472 10.62 13.39 -43.05
CA ARG A 472 10.98 13.93 -44.37
C ARG A 472 9.86 13.67 -45.40
N PHE A 473 9.95 14.33 -46.56
CA PHE A 473 9.08 14.09 -47.72
C PHE A 473 9.39 12.74 -48.40
N VAL A 474 9.06 11.65 -47.70
CA VAL A 474 9.19 10.30 -48.24
C VAL A 474 7.84 9.90 -48.83
N PRO A 475 7.74 9.60 -50.15
CA PRO A 475 6.45 9.32 -50.80
C PRO A 475 5.60 8.25 -50.10
N GLU A 476 6.22 7.17 -49.65
CA GLU A 476 5.54 6.09 -48.90
C GLU A 476 4.90 6.58 -47.59
N ILE A 477 5.59 7.47 -46.85
CA ILE A 477 5.10 8.00 -45.58
C ILE A 477 4.01 9.06 -45.83
N LEU A 478 4.20 9.89 -46.85
CA LEU A 478 3.20 10.87 -47.27
C LEU A 478 1.88 10.19 -47.62
N ASP A 479 1.93 9.05 -48.30
CA ASP A 479 0.73 8.28 -48.64
C ASP A 479 0.04 7.68 -47.40
N ILE A 480 0.83 7.14 -46.46
CA ILE A 480 0.31 6.61 -45.18
C ILE A 480 -0.42 7.68 -44.37
N PHE A 481 0.13 8.89 -44.27
CA PHE A 481 -0.42 9.95 -43.43
C PHE A 481 -1.36 10.91 -44.17
N LYS A 482 -1.67 10.67 -45.44
CA LYS A 482 -2.50 11.53 -46.29
C LYS A 482 -3.87 11.89 -45.72
N ILE A 483 -4.43 11.03 -44.86
CA ILE A 483 -5.73 11.22 -44.20
C ILE A 483 -5.69 12.20 -43.02
N HIS A 484 -4.51 12.64 -42.60
CA HIS A 484 -4.31 13.52 -41.46
C HIS A 484 -4.14 14.97 -41.89
N THR A 485 -4.44 15.89 -40.98
CA THR A 485 -4.08 17.30 -41.15
C THR A 485 -2.56 17.40 -41.25
N SER A 486 -2.07 18.13 -42.26
CA SER A 486 -0.64 18.26 -42.52
C SER A 486 -0.19 19.70 -42.34
N LEU A 487 0.92 19.91 -41.65
CA LEU A 487 1.55 21.23 -41.47
C LEU A 487 3.05 21.13 -41.71
N GLU A 488 3.52 21.77 -42.77
CA GLU A 488 4.93 21.71 -43.15
C GLU A 488 5.84 22.40 -42.13
N ILE A 489 6.90 21.72 -41.72
CA ILE A 489 7.96 22.30 -40.89
C ILE A 489 9.03 22.92 -41.79
N ARG A 490 9.14 24.25 -41.70
CA ARG A 490 10.22 25.05 -42.29
C ARG A 490 10.76 26.04 -41.28
N ALA A 491 12.02 26.45 -41.45
CA ALA A 491 12.60 27.52 -40.66
C ALA A 491 11.93 28.87 -40.95
N HIS A 492 11.22 29.41 -39.97
CA HIS A 492 10.62 30.75 -40.07
C HIS A 492 11.67 31.84 -39.81
N GLY A 493 11.57 32.94 -40.57
CA GLY A 493 12.52 34.06 -40.48
C GLY A 493 12.61 34.67 -39.07
N ASP A 494 11.49 34.75 -38.35
CA ASP A 494 11.46 35.27 -36.97
C ASP A 494 12.18 34.35 -35.98
N ASP A 495 12.01 33.03 -36.12
CA ASP A 495 12.71 32.03 -35.32
C ASP A 495 14.22 32.05 -35.61
N VAL A 496 14.59 32.13 -36.88
CA VAL A 496 15.99 32.26 -37.31
C VAL A 496 16.58 33.55 -36.73
N ARG A 497 15.90 34.69 -36.87
CA ARG A 497 16.36 35.98 -36.33
C ARG A 497 16.54 35.94 -34.81
N SER A 498 15.62 35.29 -34.09
CA SER A 498 15.71 35.10 -32.64
C SER A 498 16.93 34.25 -32.25
N TYR A 499 17.16 33.14 -32.96
CA TYR A 499 18.35 32.31 -32.80
C TYR A 499 19.64 33.11 -33.04
N LEU A 500 19.69 33.86 -34.14
CA LEU A 500 20.86 34.68 -34.49
C LEU A 500 21.12 35.75 -33.43
N GLY A 501 20.07 36.36 -32.87
CA GLY A 501 20.15 37.30 -31.75
C GLY A 501 20.85 36.69 -30.53
N GLY A 502 20.46 35.47 -30.14
CA GLY A 502 21.11 34.75 -29.04
C GLY A 502 22.58 34.41 -29.31
N CYS A 503 22.91 34.12 -30.57
CA CYS A 503 24.28 33.80 -31.00
C CYS A 503 25.18 35.02 -31.23
N MET A 504 24.64 36.25 -31.29
CA MET A 504 25.45 37.43 -31.62
C MET A 504 26.62 37.65 -30.65
N SER A 505 26.44 37.29 -29.37
CA SER A 505 27.46 37.37 -28.32
C SER A 505 28.71 36.51 -28.57
N GLN A 506 28.61 35.54 -29.48
CA GLN A 506 29.70 34.62 -29.84
C GLN A 506 30.61 35.22 -30.93
N LEU A 507 30.15 36.28 -31.61
CA LEU A 507 30.93 36.93 -32.66
C LEU A 507 32.02 37.84 -32.06
N PRO A 508 33.02 38.25 -32.85
CA PRO A 508 34.06 39.14 -32.36
C PRO A 508 33.51 40.48 -31.85
N ALA A 509 34.18 41.06 -30.85
CA ALA A 509 33.72 42.26 -30.13
C ALA A 509 33.41 43.49 -31.01
N PHE A 510 33.99 43.58 -32.22
CA PHE A 510 33.67 44.67 -33.15
C PHE A 510 32.26 44.54 -33.76
N VAL A 511 31.69 43.34 -33.80
CA VAL A 511 30.30 43.09 -34.25
C VAL A 511 29.32 43.47 -33.14
N HIS A 512 29.65 43.19 -31.88
CA HIS A 512 28.80 43.55 -30.73
C HIS A 512 28.50 45.05 -30.66
N ARG A 513 29.46 45.89 -31.08
CA ARG A 513 29.37 47.35 -31.01
C ARG A 513 28.66 47.98 -32.22
N ASP A 514 28.39 47.21 -33.27
CA ASP A 514 27.84 47.68 -34.52
C ASP A 514 26.49 47.01 -34.79
N LEU A 515 25.42 47.64 -34.32
CA LEU A 515 24.05 47.13 -34.47
C LEU A 515 23.66 46.99 -35.95
N GLY A 516 24.09 47.92 -36.81
CA GLY A 516 23.82 47.84 -38.24
C GLY A 516 24.47 46.63 -38.90
N LEU A 517 25.70 46.26 -38.48
CA LEU A 517 26.34 45.04 -38.94
C LEU A 517 25.64 43.77 -38.42
N GLN A 518 25.12 43.79 -37.18
CA GLN A 518 24.35 42.66 -36.66
C GLN A 518 23.05 42.45 -37.45
N ASP A 519 22.35 43.53 -37.79
CA ASP A 519 21.13 43.46 -38.58
C ASP A 519 21.42 43.01 -40.02
N GLU A 520 22.50 43.49 -40.63
CA GLU A 520 22.98 43.02 -41.94
C GLU A 520 23.28 41.52 -41.95
N ILE A 521 23.91 40.99 -40.88
CA ILE A 521 24.15 39.55 -40.72
C ILE A 521 22.82 38.79 -40.56
N LYS A 522 21.89 39.29 -39.72
CA LYS A 522 20.60 38.64 -39.49
C LYS A 522 19.78 38.54 -40.77
N ASP A 523 19.59 39.67 -41.45
CA ASP A 523 18.79 39.75 -42.67
C ASP A 523 19.36 38.82 -43.73
N TRP A 524 20.69 38.84 -43.90
CA TRP A 524 21.34 37.97 -44.88
C TRP A 524 21.15 36.47 -44.56
N ILE A 525 21.38 36.05 -43.31
CA ILE A 525 21.24 34.64 -42.94
C ILE A 525 19.78 34.20 -43.07
N VAL A 526 18.83 35.04 -42.65
CA VAL A 526 17.39 34.77 -42.78
C VAL A 526 17.02 34.53 -44.24
N ASP A 527 17.49 35.38 -45.16
CA ASP A 527 17.25 35.22 -46.60
C ASP A 527 17.94 33.97 -47.18
N ALA A 528 19.11 33.58 -46.65
CA ALA A 528 19.93 32.49 -47.18
C ALA A 528 19.52 31.08 -46.70
N VAL A 529 18.72 30.98 -45.64
CA VAL A 529 18.38 29.71 -44.96
C VAL A 529 17.33 28.89 -45.71
N ASP A 530 16.45 29.53 -46.51
CA ASP A 530 15.41 28.91 -47.35
C ASP A 530 14.67 27.72 -46.68
N GLY A 531 14.28 27.90 -45.42
CA GLY A 531 13.55 26.90 -44.64
C GLY A 531 14.43 25.80 -43.98
N MET A 532 15.74 25.77 -44.20
CA MET A 532 16.68 24.83 -43.58
C MET A 532 17.42 25.47 -42.39
N PHE A 533 16.86 25.40 -41.19
CA PHE A 533 17.40 26.03 -39.98
C PHE A 533 18.89 25.71 -39.71
N LEU A 534 19.33 24.49 -40.05
CA LEU A 534 20.74 24.08 -39.92
C LEU A 534 21.72 25.04 -40.63
N LEU A 535 21.32 25.63 -41.76
CA LEU A 535 22.16 26.61 -42.46
C LEU A 535 22.44 27.85 -41.61
N ALA A 536 21.48 28.28 -40.78
CA ALA A 536 21.69 29.40 -39.88
C ALA A 536 22.83 29.11 -38.89
N GLN A 537 22.89 27.86 -38.39
CA GLN A 537 23.95 27.43 -37.48
C GLN A 537 25.32 27.37 -38.19
N LEU A 538 25.36 26.81 -39.41
CA LEU A 538 26.59 26.71 -40.19
C LEU A 538 27.13 28.09 -40.60
N TYR A 539 26.26 28.98 -41.08
CA TYR A 539 26.65 30.34 -41.43
C TYR A 539 27.14 31.10 -40.20
N MET A 540 26.45 31.02 -39.06
CA MET A 540 26.93 31.64 -37.83
C MET A 540 28.29 31.13 -37.39
N ALA A 541 28.49 29.80 -37.38
CA ALA A 541 29.76 29.20 -37.00
C ALA A 541 30.91 29.68 -37.91
N SER A 542 30.65 29.88 -39.21
CA SER A 542 31.64 30.37 -40.18
C SER A 542 32.03 31.84 -40.05
N LEU A 543 31.25 32.62 -39.26
CA LEU A 543 31.51 34.04 -39.00
C LEU A 543 32.32 34.26 -37.72
N THR A 544 32.32 33.29 -36.81
CA THR A 544 32.97 33.37 -35.48
C THR A 544 34.47 33.66 -35.55
N ASP A 545 35.15 33.12 -36.57
CA ASP A 545 36.58 33.21 -36.81
C ASP A 545 37.01 34.45 -37.63
N LYS A 546 36.06 35.33 -38.02
CA LYS A 546 36.34 36.48 -38.88
C LYS A 546 36.75 37.71 -38.08
N VAL A 547 38.03 38.07 -38.14
CA VAL A 547 38.61 39.17 -37.34
C VAL A 547 38.37 40.59 -37.85
N THR A 548 37.70 40.79 -39.00
CA THR A 548 37.40 42.13 -39.53
C THR A 548 36.00 42.24 -40.15
N LYS A 549 35.42 43.46 -40.13
CA LYS A 549 34.14 43.77 -40.81
C LYS A 549 34.17 43.44 -42.31
N LYS A 550 35.31 43.66 -42.97
CA LYS A 550 35.51 43.29 -44.38
C LYS A 550 35.48 41.78 -44.59
N ALA A 551 36.09 41.00 -43.70
CA ALA A 551 36.08 39.53 -43.77
C ALA A 551 34.67 38.96 -43.57
N ILE A 552 33.88 39.52 -42.65
CA ILE A 552 32.46 39.16 -42.47
C ILE A 552 31.66 39.45 -43.75
N LYS A 553 31.71 40.68 -44.27
CA LYS A 553 30.98 41.04 -45.51
C LYS A 553 31.42 40.19 -46.70
N SER A 554 32.71 39.87 -46.81
CA SER A 554 33.22 38.98 -47.85
C SER A 554 32.69 37.56 -47.73
N ALA A 555 32.57 37.02 -46.52
CA ALA A 555 31.99 35.70 -46.28
C ALA A 555 30.50 35.67 -46.69
N LEU A 556 29.72 36.67 -46.26
CA LEU A 556 28.31 36.81 -46.66
C LEU A 556 28.15 36.90 -48.20
N HIS A 557 29.02 37.67 -48.88
CA HIS A 557 29.01 37.75 -50.35
C HIS A 557 29.44 36.45 -51.05
N GLN A 558 30.41 35.72 -50.51
CA GLN A 558 30.88 34.46 -51.07
C GLN A 558 29.79 33.39 -51.04
N PHE A 559 29.05 33.31 -49.93
CA PHE A 559 27.90 32.41 -49.81
C PHE A 559 26.78 32.77 -50.78
N ARG A 560 26.49 34.07 -50.98
CA ARG A 560 25.49 34.55 -51.97
C ARG A 560 25.78 34.08 -53.40
N LYS A 561 27.07 33.95 -53.76
CA LYS A 561 27.50 33.49 -55.09
C LYS A 561 27.35 31.97 -55.25
N GLN A 562 27.57 31.21 -54.17
CA GLN A 562 27.38 29.76 -54.17
C GLN A 562 25.89 29.35 -54.21
N THR A 563 25.00 30.16 -53.63
CA THR A 563 23.55 29.92 -53.67
C THR A 563 22.86 30.42 -54.94
N ALA A 564 23.52 31.21 -55.80
CA ALA A 564 22.89 31.79 -57.00
C ALA A 564 23.16 31.02 -58.31
N ASP A 565 24.16 30.13 -58.34
CA ASP A 565 24.76 29.61 -59.59
C ASP A 565 24.65 28.09 -59.77
N GLN A 566 23.72 27.41 -59.07
CA GLN A 566 23.55 25.96 -59.15
C GLN A 566 22.09 25.53 -59.25
N ASP A 567 21.85 24.51 -60.09
CA ASP A 567 20.58 23.80 -60.27
C ASP A 567 20.05 23.24 -58.94
N GLU A 568 18.73 23.16 -58.76
CA GLU A 568 18.09 22.78 -57.47
C GLU A 568 18.58 21.43 -56.94
N ASP A 569 18.76 20.44 -57.82
CA ASP A 569 19.28 19.11 -57.47
C ASP A 569 20.77 19.15 -57.05
N THR A 570 21.54 20.07 -57.62
CA THR A 570 22.98 20.21 -57.32
C THR A 570 23.17 20.93 -55.97
N LYS A 571 22.33 21.93 -55.65
CA LYS A 571 22.30 22.56 -54.33
C LYS A 571 22.01 21.55 -53.22
N LEU A 572 21.03 20.67 -53.44
CA LEU A 572 20.66 19.60 -52.50
C LEU A 572 21.80 18.60 -52.29
N GLN A 573 22.55 18.24 -53.34
CA GLN A 573 23.74 17.38 -53.24
C GLN A 573 24.90 18.06 -52.50
N VAL A 574 25.21 19.32 -52.80
CA VAL A 574 26.29 20.07 -52.13
C VAL A 574 25.95 20.34 -50.66
N LEU A 575 24.68 20.61 -50.33
CA LEU A 575 24.19 20.73 -48.96
C LEU A 575 24.20 19.38 -48.22
N SER A 576 23.92 18.28 -48.91
CA SER A 576 24.04 16.91 -48.39
C SER A 576 25.49 16.54 -48.07
N GLU A 577 26.45 16.86 -48.95
CA GLU A 577 27.87 16.64 -48.70
C GLU A 577 28.41 17.58 -47.60
N ALA A 578 27.97 18.84 -47.56
CA ALA A 578 28.29 19.75 -46.47
C ALA A 578 27.71 19.30 -45.12
N TYR A 579 26.52 18.67 -45.14
CA TYR A 579 25.89 18.02 -43.99
C TYR A 579 26.69 16.82 -43.48
N GLU A 580 27.14 15.93 -44.37
CA GLU A 580 28.01 14.80 -43.99
C GLU A 580 29.36 15.29 -43.44
N GLN A 581 29.97 16.28 -44.08
CA GLN A 581 31.24 16.86 -43.63
C GLN A 581 31.11 17.63 -42.30
N ALA A 582 30.00 18.34 -42.08
CA ALA A 582 29.72 19.02 -40.81
C ALA A 582 29.46 18.00 -39.69
N LEU A 583 28.72 16.92 -39.98
CA LEU A 583 28.54 15.81 -39.04
C LEU A 583 29.86 15.12 -38.71
N ASP A 584 30.76 14.93 -39.67
CA ASP A 584 32.07 14.31 -39.43
C ASP A 584 33.02 15.24 -38.64
N ARG A 585 32.94 16.57 -38.85
CA ARG A 585 33.68 17.55 -38.03
C ARG A 585 33.16 17.62 -36.58
N ILE A 586 31.85 17.52 -36.39
CA ILE A 586 31.23 17.46 -35.05
C ILE A 586 31.58 16.13 -34.34
N LYS A 587 31.66 15.00 -35.07
CA LYS A 587 32.17 13.72 -34.54
C LYS A 587 33.64 13.83 -34.12
N ALA A 588 34.47 14.52 -34.91
CA ALA A 588 35.90 14.71 -34.62
C ALA A 588 36.15 15.62 -33.41
N GLN A 589 35.30 16.61 -33.14
CA GLN A 589 35.40 17.49 -31.97
C GLN A 589 34.87 16.86 -30.67
N ASN A 590 33.96 15.88 -30.76
CA ASN A 590 33.36 15.21 -29.60
C ASN A 590 34.05 13.89 -29.18
N GLY A 591 35.23 13.57 -29.73
CA GLY A 591 36.07 12.47 -29.22
C GLY A 591 35.52 11.04 -29.39
N LEU A 592 34.57 10.81 -30.30
CA LEU A 592 34.10 9.46 -30.62
C LEU A 592 34.85 8.91 -31.83
N SER A 593 35.84 8.06 -31.57
CA SER A 593 36.57 7.30 -32.58
C SER A 593 35.61 6.37 -33.35
N PRO A 594 35.79 6.19 -34.68
CA PRO A 594 35.15 5.09 -35.39
C PRO A 594 35.81 3.78 -34.96
N ALA A 595 35.03 2.85 -34.41
CA ALA A 595 35.45 1.47 -34.27
C ALA A 595 35.57 0.85 -35.67
N ARG A 596 36.71 0.20 -35.92
CA ARG A 596 37.04 -0.53 -37.15
C ARG A 596 36.14 -1.74 -37.38
#